data_AF-A0A969VGL1-F1
#
_entry.id   AF-A0A969VGL1-F1
#
_cell.length_a   1.000
_cell.length_b   1.000
_cell.length_c   1.000
_cell.angle_alpha   90.00
_cell.angle_beta   90.00
_cell.angle_gamma   90.00
#
_symmetry.space_group_name_H-M   'P 1'
#
loop_
_entity.id
_entity.type
_entity.pdbx_description
1 polymer ?
#
loop_
_entity_poly.entity_id
_entity_poly.type
_entity_poly.pdbx_seq_one_letter_code
_entity_poly.pdbx_strand_id
1 'polypeptide(L)'
;MTLQNRISVFQKWNFQRKDNRLFSLAGRYMYEDRWGGDLRWEKQFRGGDSIYGESIYTKRWEVIGNYQLPTKEKINAIIFIQRSQPK
;
A
#
# COMPACT_ATOMS: atom_id res chain seq x y z
N MET A 1 23.02 -0.76 12.84
CA MET A 1 21.64 -1.26 12.95
C MET A 1 20.79 -0.47 11.95
N THR A 2 20.26 -1.12 10.91
CA THR A 2 19.41 -0.43 9.92
C THR A 2 18.04 -0.24 10.52
N LEU A 3 17.67 1.01 10.78
CA LEU A 3 16.36 1.33 11.33
C LEU A 3 15.34 1.17 10.19
N GLN A 4 14.49 0.15 10.31
CA GLN A 4 13.50 -0.20 9.31
C GLN A 4 12.11 0.07 9.85
N ASN A 5 11.45 1.11 9.32
CA ASN A 5 10.09 1.46 9.69
C ASN A 5 9.12 0.97 8.62
N ARG A 6 8.20 0.08 9.01
CA ARG A 6 7.15 -0.44 8.13
C ARG A 6 5.80 -0.17 8.79
N ILE A 7 4.90 0.46 8.04
CA ILE A 7 3.51 0.66 8.45
C ILE A 7 2.63 0.00 7.40
N SER A 8 1.70 -0.85 7.84
CA SER A 8 0.72 -1.47 6.97
C SER A 8 -0.67 -1.31 7.59
N VAL A 9 -1.58 -0.73 6.83
CA VAL A 9 -2.99 -0.56 7.21
C VAL A 9 -3.83 -1.32 6.21
N PHE A 10 -4.68 -2.21 6.70
CA PHE A 10 -5.64 -2.95 5.88
C PHE A 10 -7.04 -2.76 6.47
N GLN A 11 -7.99 -2.40 5.61
CA GLN A 11 -9.38 -2.28 5.99
C GLN A 11 -10.27 -2.90 4.93
N LYS A 12 -11.27 -3.67 5.37
CA LYS A 12 -12.25 -4.32 4.51
C LYS A 12 -13.66 -3.99 4.99
N TRP A 13 -14.48 -3.56 4.06
CA TRP A 13 -15.91 -3.32 4.24
C TRP A 13 -16.69 -4.38 3.46
N ASN A 14 -17.59 -5.06 4.16
CA ASN A 14 -18.54 -5.99 3.56
C ASN A 14 -19.93 -5.38 3.66
N PHE A 15 -20.65 -5.36 2.56
CA PHE A 15 -21.99 -4.80 2.50
C PHE A 15 -22.98 -5.93 2.21
N GLN A 16 -23.95 -6.09 3.09
CA GLN A 16 -25.07 -6.99 2.87
C GLN A 16 -26.10 -6.28 2.00
N ARG A 17 -26.39 -6.83 0.81
CA ARG A 17 -27.39 -6.29 -0.12
C ARG A 17 -28.63 -7.17 -0.16
N LYS A 18 -29.77 -6.56 -0.55
CA LYS A 18 -31.00 -7.30 -0.89
C LYS A 18 -30.67 -8.38 -1.95
N ASP A 19 -31.30 -9.54 -1.81
CA ASP A 19 -31.00 -10.78 -2.56
C ASP A 19 -29.64 -11.43 -2.28
N ASN A 20 -29.00 -11.13 -1.14
CA ASN A 20 -27.72 -11.72 -0.73
C ASN A 20 -26.59 -11.51 -1.76
N ARG A 21 -26.63 -10.38 -2.50
CA ARG A 21 -25.65 -10.04 -3.52
C ARG A 21 -24.34 -9.58 -2.88
N LEU A 22 -23.23 -10.10 -3.37
CA LEU A 22 -21.90 -9.81 -2.84
C LEU A 22 -21.48 -8.38 -3.21
N PHE A 23 -21.17 -7.59 -2.19
CA PHE A 23 -20.43 -6.34 -2.36
C PHE A 23 -19.40 -6.21 -1.24
N SER A 24 -18.12 -6.14 -1.62
CA SER A 24 -17.04 -5.87 -0.68
C SER A 24 -16.03 -4.90 -1.26
N LEU A 25 -15.48 -4.07 -0.39
CA LEU A 25 -14.44 -3.11 -0.71
C LEU A 25 -13.32 -3.27 0.30
N ALA A 26 -12.09 -3.42 -0.16
CA ALA A 26 -10.91 -3.45 0.68
C ALA A 26 -9.91 -2.38 0.24
N GLY A 27 -9.31 -1.72 1.21
CA GLY A 27 -8.21 -0.79 1.03
C GLY A 27 -6.99 -1.28 1.80
N ARG A 28 -5.82 -1.21 1.17
CA ARG A 28 -4.53 -1.49 1.79
C ARG A 28 -3.56 -0.34 1.55
N TYR A 29 -2.89 0.11 2.59
CA TYR A 29 -1.83 1.11 2.51
C TYR A 29 -0.56 0.53 3.15
N MET A 30 0.55 0.60 2.43
CA MET A 30 1.86 0.14 2.89
C MET A 30 2.87 1.26 2.74
N TYR A 31 3.56 1.55 3.83
CA TYR A 31 4.65 2.49 3.90
C TYR A 31 5.90 1.75 4.38
N GLU A 32 6.97 1.90 3.62
CA GLU A 32 8.29 1.37 3.96
C GLU A 32 9.31 2.51 3.89
N ASP A 33 10.01 2.70 5.01
CA ASP A 33 11.16 3.56 5.14
C ASP A 33 12.33 2.72 5.67
N ARG A 34 13.31 2.48 4.80
CA ARG A 34 14.59 1.90 5.17
C ARG A 34 15.69 2.86 4.78
N TRP A 35 16.58 3.08 5.73
CA TRP A 35 17.82 3.81 5.52
C TRP A 35 18.96 2.95 6.06
N GLY A 36 19.99 2.79 5.24
CA GLY A 36 21.21 2.06 5.56
C GLY A 36 22.41 2.88 5.10
N GLY A 37 23.47 2.89 5.91
CA GLY A 37 24.66 3.71 5.68
C GLY A 37 25.56 3.72 6.92
N ASP A 38 26.60 4.55 6.90
CA ASP A 38 27.50 4.74 8.04
C ASP A 38 26.75 5.31 9.25
N LEU A 39 27.09 4.87 10.47
CA LEU A 39 26.48 5.30 11.75
C LEU A 39 26.60 6.81 12.02
N ARG A 40 27.46 7.51 11.28
CA ARG A 40 27.65 8.97 11.36
C ARG A 40 26.75 9.76 10.40
N TRP A 41 25.88 9.07 9.66
CA TRP A 41 25.00 9.70 8.69
C TRP A 41 23.82 10.40 9.38
N GLU A 42 23.81 11.73 9.32
CA GLU A 42 22.70 12.57 9.77
C GLU A 42 21.91 13.12 8.57
N LYS A 43 20.63 13.45 8.80
CA LYS A 43 19.66 13.93 7.79
C LYS A 43 20.13 15.18 7.01
N GLN A 44 21.14 15.87 7.54
CA GLN A 44 21.80 17.06 6.98
C GLN A 44 22.74 16.76 5.80
N PHE A 45 23.21 15.53 5.62
CA PHE A 45 24.11 15.16 4.52
C PHE A 45 23.38 14.68 3.25
N ARG A 46 22.06 14.88 3.17
CA ARG A 46 21.22 14.44 2.05
C ARG A 46 21.53 15.28 0.80
N GLY A 47 22.31 14.73 -0.13
CA GLY A 47 22.73 15.39 -1.38
C GLY A 47 24.20 15.80 -1.45
N GLY A 48 25.03 15.41 -0.47
CA GLY A 48 26.48 15.67 -0.48
C GLY A 48 27.31 14.39 -0.62
N ASP A 49 28.48 14.50 -1.25
CA ASP A 49 29.36 13.38 -1.63
C ASP A 49 30.19 12.77 -0.49
N SER A 50 29.87 13.09 0.78
CA SER A 50 30.76 12.77 1.90
C SER A 50 30.45 11.44 2.61
N ILE A 51 29.20 10.96 2.58
CA ILE A 51 28.80 9.72 3.27
C ILE A 51 27.74 8.97 2.44
N TYR A 52 28.01 7.70 2.09
CA TYR A 52 27.06 6.84 1.37
C TYR A 52 25.88 6.44 2.28
N GLY A 53 24.66 6.77 1.85
CA GLY A 53 23.43 6.37 2.50
C GLY A 53 22.41 5.93 1.46
N GLU A 54 22.04 4.65 1.48
CA GLU A 54 20.92 4.14 0.70
C GLU A 54 19.63 4.43 1.45
N SER A 55 18.79 5.28 0.88
CA SER A 55 17.47 5.55 1.41
C SER A 55 16.44 5.10 0.39
N ILE A 56 15.63 4.11 0.77
CA ILE A 56 14.58 3.57 -0.08
C ILE A 56 13.27 3.92 0.59
N TYR A 57 12.52 4.81 -0.03
CA TYR A 57 11.18 5.18 0.41
C TYR A 57 10.17 4.59 -0.56
N THR A 58 9.34 3.66 -0.10
CA THR A 58 8.26 3.12 -0.93
C THR A 58 6.92 3.35 -0.28
N LYS A 59 6.01 3.97 -1.05
CA LYS A 59 4.60 4.14 -0.69
C LYS A 59 3.77 3.31 -1.65
N ARG A 60 3.01 2.35 -1.12
CA ARG A 60 2.07 1.55 -1.91
C ARG A 60 0.66 1.71 -1.36
N TRP A 61 -0.29 1.92 -2.24
CA TRP A 61 -1.70 1.80 -1.91
C TRP A 61 -2.38 0.85 -2.89
N GLU A 62 -3.34 0.10 -2.38
CA GLU A 62 -4.09 -0.90 -3.12
C GLU A 62 -5.57 -0.80 -2.74
N VAL A 63 -6.43 -0.92 -3.74
CA VAL A 63 -7.88 -0.89 -3.60
C VAL A 63 -8.43 -2.11 -4.34
N ILE A 64 -9.25 -2.89 -3.64
CA ILE A 64 -9.85 -4.11 -4.15
C ILE A 64 -11.37 -3.99 -3.97
N GLY A 65 -12.11 -3.99 -5.07
CA GLY A 65 -13.57 -4.01 -5.07
C GLY A 65 -14.07 -5.34 -5.64
N ASN A 66 -15.05 -5.95 -4.99
CA ASN A 66 -15.83 -7.04 -5.54
C ASN A 66 -17.29 -6.62 -5.54
N TYR A 67 -17.91 -6.59 -6.72
CA TYR A 67 -19.28 -6.15 -6.92
C TYR A 67 -20.03 -7.14 -7.79
N GLN A 68 -21.07 -7.76 -7.22
CA GLN A 68 -22.00 -8.57 -7.99
C GLN A 68 -22.99 -7.68 -8.74
N LEU A 69 -23.05 -7.84 -10.06
CA LEU A 69 -23.92 -7.06 -10.95
C LEU A 69 -25.39 -7.42 -10.71
N PRO A 70 -26.31 -6.44 -10.86
CA PRO A 70 -27.74 -6.65 -10.66
C PRO A 70 -28.43 -7.24 -11.90
N THR A 71 -27.87 -8.28 -12.50
CA THR A 71 -28.45 -8.99 -13.65
C THR A 71 -29.07 -10.32 -13.21
N LYS A 72 -29.90 -10.95 -14.05
CA LYS A 72 -30.50 -12.27 -13.76
C LYS A 72 -29.44 -13.36 -13.60
N GLU A 73 -28.31 -13.19 -14.29
CA GLU A 73 -27.16 -14.08 -14.24
C GLU A 73 -26.21 -13.69 -13.11
N LYS A 74 -25.54 -14.67 -12.52
CA LYS A 74 -24.56 -14.43 -11.45
C LYS A 74 -23.25 -13.91 -12.04
N ILE A 75 -23.19 -12.60 -12.32
CA ILE A 75 -22.00 -11.95 -12.84
C ILE A 75 -21.31 -11.17 -11.73
N ASN A 76 -20.04 -11.48 -11.48
CA ASN A 76 -19.20 -10.79 -10.48
C ASN A 76 -18.16 -9.92 -11.19
N ALA A 77 -18.10 -8.65 -10.84
CA ALA A 77 -17.05 -7.73 -11.24
C ALA A 77 -16.02 -7.61 -10.11
N ILE A 78 -14.75 -7.83 -10.44
CA ILE A 78 -13.63 -7.63 -9.53
C ILE A 78 -12.81 -6.47 -10.08
N ILE A 79 -12.53 -5.49 -9.22
CA ILE A 79 -11.70 -4.33 -9.52
C ILE A 79 -10.50 -4.41 -8.60
N PHE A 80 -9.31 -4.35 -9.17
CA PHE A 80 -8.06 -4.29 -8.41
C PHE A 80 -7.22 -3.15 -8.95
N ILE A 81 -6.89 -2.20 -8.09
CA ILE A 81 -6.06 -1.05 -8.42
C ILE A 81 -4.92 -1.01 -7.41
N GLN A 82 -3.69 -0.97 -7.89
CA GLN A 82 -2.53 -0.76 -7.04
C GLN A 82 -1.64 0.33 -7.62
N ARG A 83 -1.00 1.09 -6.74
CA ARG A 83 0.05 2.02 -7.12
C ARG A 83 1.16 1.97 -6.11
N SER A 84 2.37 1.79 -6.60
CA SER A 84 3.61 1.85 -5.83
C SER A 84 4.41 3.05 -6.33
N GLN A 85 4.89 3.89 -5.42
CA GLN A 85 5.78 5.00 -5.74
C GLN A 85 7.11 4.77 -5.01
N PRO A 86 8.17 4.39 -5.74
CA PRO A 86 9.53 4.46 -5.21
C PRO A 86 9.97 5.94 -5.22
N LYS A 87 10.56 6.38 -4.12
CA LYS A 87 11.19 7.69 -3.96
C LYS A 87 12.66 7.51 -3.59
#